data_AF-A0A1S9AH73-F1
#
_entry.id   AF-A0A1S9AH73-F1
#
_cell.length_a   1.000
_cell.length_b   1.000
_cell.length_c   1.000
_cell.angle_alpha   90.00
_cell.angle_beta   90.00
_cell.angle_gamma   90.00
#
_symmetry.space_group_name_H-M   'P 1'
#
loop_
_entity.id
_entity.type
_entity.pdbx_description
1 polymer ?
#
loop_
_entity_poly.entity_id
_entity_poly.type
_entity_poly.pdbx_seq_one_letter_code
_entity_poly.pdbx_strand_id
1 'polypeptide(L)'
;MLFNYLNRPIFEVLIDGKDSGVSSPYPNTGGGTISGVTLELGPKIVHWRLDGPESMPRNGDRVNATNAPTLSSVPDGACFLAVHIYPDYTVELIPTVHYPQETDKGLEMQKEYRRRGHPDTSPML
;
A
#
# COMPACT_ATOMS: atom_id res chain seq x y z
N MET A 1 -2.34 4.69 7.44
CA MET A 1 -1.19 3.77 7.61
C MET A 1 -1.03 2.96 6.35
N LEU A 2 0.17 2.93 5.80
CA LEU A 2 0.45 2.26 4.53
C LEU A 2 1.20 0.95 4.77
N PHE A 3 0.58 -0.15 4.34
CA PHE A 3 1.15 -1.48 4.25
C PHE A 3 1.51 -1.75 2.79
N ASN A 4 2.80 -1.69 2.49
CA ASN A 4 3.33 -1.92 1.16
C ASN A 4 3.83 -3.37 1.07
N TYR A 5 3.18 -4.22 0.28
CA TYR A 5 3.61 -5.60 0.08
C TYR A 5 4.45 -5.77 -1.21
N LEU A 6 4.82 -4.67 -1.87
CA LEU A 6 5.74 -4.71 -3.00
C LEU A 6 7.17 -4.97 -2.51
N ASN A 7 7.95 -5.65 -3.33
CA ASN A 7 9.39 -5.83 -3.12
C ASN A 7 10.22 -4.57 -3.45
N ARG A 8 9.58 -3.39 -3.42
CA ARG A 8 10.21 -2.10 -3.74
C ARG A 8 9.51 -0.94 -3.04
N PRO A 9 10.20 0.20 -2.83
CA PRO A 9 9.59 1.37 -2.23
C PRO A 9 8.53 2.04 -3.12
N ILE A 10 7.68 2.83 -2.46
CA ILE A 10 6.65 3.68 -3.06
C ILE A 10 6.93 5.12 -2.65
N PHE A 11 7.13 5.99 -3.65
CA PHE A 11 7.44 7.41 -3.46
C PHE A 11 6.22 8.26 -3.09
N GLU A 12 5.03 7.84 -3.52
CA GLU A 12 3.79 8.60 -3.37
C GLU A 12 2.60 7.64 -3.53
N VAL A 13 1.58 7.77 -2.69
CA VAL A 13 0.27 7.14 -2.84
C VAL A 13 -0.78 8.22 -2.89
N LEU A 14 -1.68 8.18 -3.87
CA LEU A 14 -2.75 9.14 -4.06
C LEU A 14 -4.10 8.42 -4.05
N ILE A 15 -4.99 8.86 -3.16
CA ILE A 15 -6.39 8.39 -3.07
C ILE A 15 -7.30 9.55 -3.47
N ASP A 16 -8.07 9.38 -4.54
CA ASP A 16 -8.87 10.46 -5.16
C ASP A 16 -8.04 11.72 -5.45
N GLY A 17 -6.78 11.52 -5.82
CA GLY A 17 -5.82 12.61 -6.11
C GLY A 17 -5.24 13.31 -4.88
N LYS A 18 -5.53 12.84 -3.67
CA LYS A 18 -5.01 13.40 -2.41
C LYS A 18 -3.87 12.54 -1.87
N ASP A 19 -2.76 13.18 -1.49
CA ASP A 19 -1.55 12.48 -1.01
C ASP A 19 -1.85 11.73 0.30
N SER A 20 -1.64 10.42 0.25
CA SER A 20 -1.86 9.47 1.32
C SER A 20 -0.56 8.95 1.95
N GLY A 21 0.61 9.28 1.40
CA GLY A 21 1.92 8.99 2.00
C GLY A 21 2.90 8.19 1.13
N VAL A 22 4.02 7.83 1.75
CA VAL A 22 5.16 7.13 1.13
C VAL A 22 5.47 5.84 1.90
N SER A 23 6.21 4.89 1.30
CA SER A 23 6.60 3.66 1.99
C SER A 23 7.92 3.08 1.53
N SER A 24 8.69 2.58 2.50
CA SER A 24 9.81 1.66 2.26
C SER A 24 9.33 0.33 1.66
N PRO A 25 10.22 -0.47 1.04
CA PRO A 25 9.88 -1.81 0.53
C PRO A 25 9.50 -2.78 1.66
N TYR A 26 8.70 -3.78 1.31
CA TYR A 26 8.48 -4.95 2.17
C TYR A 26 9.80 -5.67 2.51
N PRO A 27 10.04 -6.13 3.76
CA PRO A 27 9.14 -6.18 4.92
C PRO A 27 9.13 -4.94 5.83
N ASN A 28 9.89 -3.88 5.51
CA ASN A 28 10.04 -2.71 6.37
C ASN A 28 8.91 -1.68 6.13
N THR A 29 7.65 -2.09 6.31
CA THR A 29 6.46 -1.25 6.03
C THR A 29 5.56 -1.11 7.27
N GLY A 30 4.46 -0.34 7.19
CA GLY A 30 3.55 -0.15 8.32
C GLY A 30 4.05 0.84 9.39
N GLY A 31 5.18 1.52 9.16
CA GLY A 31 5.82 2.43 10.13
C GLY A 31 5.54 3.93 9.96
N GLY A 32 4.93 4.40 8.86
CA GLY A 32 4.78 5.84 8.65
C GLY A 32 3.85 6.27 7.52
N THR A 33 2.75 6.92 7.90
CA THR A 33 2.29 8.27 7.52
C THR A 33 0.81 8.37 7.87
N ILE A 34 0.50 9.34 8.74
CA ILE A 34 -0.87 9.83 9.01
C ILE A 34 -1.12 10.86 7.91
N SER A 35 -1.86 10.49 6.88
CA SER A 35 -2.35 11.47 5.92
C SER A 35 -3.60 12.13 6.50
N GLY A 36 -3.57 13.45 6.67
CA GLY A 36 -4.68 14.27 7.16
C GLY A 36 -5.76 14.51 6.10
N VAL A 37 -5.93 13.61 5.12
CA VAL A 37 -6.87 13.78 4.02
C VAL A 37 -8.28 13.35 4.42
N THR A 38 -9.25 14.20 4.07
CA THR A 38 -10.67 13.84 4.13
C THR A 38 -11.06 13.09 2.86
N LEU A 39 -11.65 11.92 2.99
CA LEU A 39 -12.17 11.12 1.88
C LEU A 39 -13.68 10.96 2.03
N GLU A 40 -14.40 11.11 0.92
CA GLU A 40 -15.82 10.81 0.86
C GLU A 40 -16.05 9.29 0.80
N LEU A 41 -17.23 8.83 1.22
CA LEU A 41 -17.63 7.44 0.98
C LEU A 41 -17.77 7.16 -0.53
N GLY A 42 -17.77 5.87 -0.88
CA GLY A 42 -17.92 5.38 -2.25
C GLY A 42 -16.62 4.88 -2.87
N PRO A 43 -16.65 4.55 -4.17
CA PRO A 43 -15.49 4.06 -4.91
C PRO A 43 -14.31 5.03 -4.82
N LYS A 44 -13.10 4.48 -4.83
CA LYS A 44 -11.85 5.23 -4.69
C LYS A 44 -10.96 4.95 -5.87
N ILE A 45 -10.36 6.01 -6.40
CA ILE A 45 -9.30 5.90 -7.39
C ILE A 45 -7.98 5.94 -6.65
N VAL A 46 -7.25 4.82 -6.65
CA VAL A 46 -5.95 4.72 -5.99
C VAL A 46 -4.86 4.54 -7.03
N HIS A 47 -3.79 5.33 -6.88
CA HIS A 47 -2.57 5.17 -7.65
C HIS A 47 -1.35 5.44 -6.79
N TRP A 48 -0.20 4.94 -7.21
CA TRP A 48 1.06 5.15 -6.51
C TRP A 48 2.22 5.26 -7.48
N ARG A 49 3.35 5.79 -7.01
CA ARG A 49 4.56 5.95 -7.80
C ARG A 49 5.65 4.99 -7.32
N LEU A 50 6.19 4.21 -8.24
CA LEU A 50 7.25 3.25 -7.93
C LEU A 50 8.57 3.98 -7.67
N ASP A 51 9.32 3.48 -6.71
CA ASP A 51 10.63 3.99 -6.35
C ASP A 51 11.64 2.84 -6.16
N GLY A 52 12.91 3.18 -5.95
CA GLY A 52 14.00 2.23 -5.79
C GLY A 52 15.38 2.83 -6.11
N PRO A 53 16.46 2.03 -6.03
CA PRO A 53 17.78 2.42 -6.49
C PRO A 53 17.75 2.85 -7.96
N GLU A 54 18.68 3.73 -8.39
CA GLU A 54 18.70 4.32 -9.75
C GLU A 54 18.65 3.28 -10.87
N SER A 55 19.27 2.12 -10.69
CA SER A 55 19.29 1.02 -11.66
C SER A 55 17.99 0.20 -11.71
N MET A 56 17.03 0.43 -10.81
CA MET A 56 15.80 -0.34 -10.74
C MET A 56 14.83 0.13 -11.84
N PRO A 57 14.35 -0.78 -12.71
CA PRO A 57 13.40 -0.40 -13.76
C PRO A 57 12.16 0.25 -13.18
N ARG A 58 11.53 1.13 -13.97
CA ARG A 58 10.21 1.71 -13.67
C ARG A 58 10.15 2.66 -12.48
N ASN A 59 11.29 3.13 -11.97
CA ASN A 59 11.29 4.24 -11.02
C ASN A 59 10.58 5.45 -11.62
N GLY A 60 9.70 6.09 -10.85
CA GLY A 60 8.87 7.20 -11.31
C GLY A 60 7.59 6.79 -12.04
N ASP A 61 7.41 5.52 -12.40
CA ASP A 61 6.18 5.04 -13.03
C ASP A 61 4.99 5.23 -12.08
N ARG A 62 3.89 5.78 -12.62
CA ARG A 62 2.59 5.77 -11.96
C ARG A 62 1.87 4.44 -12.24
N VAL A 63 1.49 3.76 -11.18
CA VAL A 63 0.69 2.52 -11.22
C VAL A 63 -0.70 2.81 -10.67
N ASN A 64 -1.73 2.29 -11.33
CA ASN A 64 -3.11 2.38 -10.86
C ASN A 64 -3.51 1.06 -10.21
N ALA A 65 -4.37 1.14 -9.18
CA ALA A 65 -5.02 -0.03 -8.63
C ALA A 65 -5.82 -0.75 -9.73
N THR A 66 -5.69 -2.07 -9.80
CA THR A 66 -6.42 -2.91 -10.77
C THR A 66 -7.85 -3.20 -10.33
N ASN A 67 -8.12 -3.07 -9.03
CA ASN A 67 -9.45 -3.10 -8.46
C ASN A 67 -10.00 -1.69 -8.19
N ALA A 68 -11.30 -1.59 -7.94
CA ALA A 68 -11.98 -0.37 -7.51
C ALA A 68 -12.30 -0.45 -6.00
N PRO A 69 -11.33 -0.17 -5.10
CA PRO A 69 -11.60 -0.19 -3.67
C PRO A 69 -12.71 0.80 -3.33
N THR A 70 -13.58 0.43 -2.39
CA THR A 70 -14.75 1.23 -2.01
C THR A 70 -14.76 1.46 -0.52
N LEU A 71 -14.86 2.72 -0.09
CA LEU A 71 -15.15 3.06 1.30
C LEU A 71 -16.68 3.04 1.48
N SER A 72 -17.23 1.92 1.93
CA SER A 72 -18.68 1.76 2.09
C SER A 72 -19.22 2.37 3.38
N SER A 73 -18.43 2.32 4.45
CA SER A 73 -18.75 2.91 5.74
C SER A 73 -17.47 3.24 6.50
N VAL A 74 -17.60 4.15 7.47
CA VAL A 74 -16.55 4.46 8.44
C VAL A 74 -17.12 4.13 9.81
N PRO A 75 -16.53 3.20 10.57
CA PRO A 75 -16.98 2.89 11.93
C PRO A 75 -16.95 4.15 12.81
N ASP A 76 -17.91 4.26 13.72
CA ASP A 76 -17.91 5.33 14.71
C ASP A 76 -16.60 5.33 15.50
N GLY A 77 -15.94 6.50 15.55
CA GLY A 77 -14.64 6.65 16.20
C GLY A 77 -13.45 6.09 15.41
N ALA A 78 -13.61 5.75 14.12
CA ALA A 78 -12.47 5.43 13.27
C ALA A 78 -11.53 6.63 13.13
N CYS A 79 -10.27 6.46 13.54
CA CYS A 79 -9.23 7.49 13.50
C CYS A 79 -8.12 7.16 12.51
N PHE A 80 -8.16 5.96 11.91
CA PHE A 80 -7.13 5.50 10.99
C PHE A 80 -7.77 4.96 9.71
N LEU A 81 -7.02 5.11 8.61
CA LEU A 81 -7.25 4.38 7.38
C LEU A 81 -6.05 3.47 7.13
N ALA A 82 -6.25 2.15 7.11
CA ALA A 82 -5.28 1.20 6.62
C ALA A 82 -5.34 1.14 5.10
N VAL A 83 -4.19 1.29 4.45
CA VAL A 83 -4.02 1.21 3.00
C VAL A 83 -3.09 0.04 2.73
N HIS A 84 -3.58 -1.02 2.12
CA HIS A 84 -2.79 -2.19 1.76
C HIS A 84 -2.59 -2.22 0.25
N ILE A 85 -1.35 -2.21 -0.22
CA ILE A 85 -1.00 -2.29 -1.65
C ILE A 85 -0.28 -3.60 -1.92
N TYR A 86 -0.78 -4.39 -2.87
CA TYR A 86 -0.31 -5.74 -3.16
C TYR A 86 0.45 -5.86 -4.49
N PRO A 87 1.30 -6.89 -4.66
CA PRO A 87 2.02 -7.14 -5.92
C PRO A 87 1.16 -7.43 -7.15
N ASP A 88 -0.08 -7.87 -6.97
CA ASP A 88 -1.08 -8.01 -8.03
C ASP A 88 -1.76 -6.67 -8.40
N TYR A 89 -1.23 -5.58 -7.86
CA TYR A 89 -1.71 -4.20 -8.01
C TYR A 89 -3.13 -3.98 -7.50
N THR A 90 -3.63 -4.86 -6.63
CA THR A 90 -4.87 -4.61 -5.90
C THR A 90 -4.61 -3.78 -4.64
N VAL A 91 -5.66 -3.11 -4.16
CA VAL A 91 -5.64 -2.27 -2.97
C VAL A 91 -6.79 -2.62 -2.03
N GLU A 92 -6.53 -2.63 -0.71
CA GLU A 92 -7.57 -2.61 0.33
C GLU A 92 -7.50 -1.29 1.11
N LEU A 93 -8.67 -0.71 1.36
CA LEU A 93 -8.86 0.50 2.15
C LEU A 93 -9.76 0.16 3.34
N ILE A 94 -9.23 0.21 4.55
CA ILE A 94 -9.93 -0.27 5.75
C ILE A 94 -9.90 0.82 6.83
N PRO A 95 -11.02 1.51 7.07
CA PRO A 95 -11.15 2.41 8.21
C PRO A 95 -11.11 1.61 9.53
N THR A 96 -10.30 2.03 10.49
CA THR A 96 -10.15 1.34 11.78
C THR A 96 -10.20 2.32 12.97
N VAL A 97 -10.82 1.85 14.07
CA VAL A 97 -10.86 2.55 15.37
C VAL A 97 -9.51 2.43 16.09
N HIS A 98 -8.93 1.24 16.02
CA HIS A 98 -7.63 0.95 16.62
C HIS A 98 -6.51 1.02 15.59
N TYR A 99 -5.28 0.90 16.08
CA TYR A 99 -4.08 0.89 15.25
C TYR A 99 -4.22 -0.17 14.13
N PRO A 100 -4.06 0.20 12.85
CA PRO A 100 -4.22 -0.71 11.73
C PRO A 100 -3.39 -1.98 11.86
N GLN A 101 -4.00 -3.11 11.50
CA GLN A 101 -3.36 -4.42 11.49
C GLN A 101 -3.24 -4.93 10.05
N GLU A 102 -2.39 -5.93 9.85
CA GLU A 102 -2.32 -6.64 8.57
C GLU A 102 -3.57 -7.48 8.32
N THR A 103 -3.96 -7.59 7.05
CA THR A 103 -5.08 -8.46 6.65
C THR A 103 -4.62 -9.90 6.44
N ASP A 104 -5.56 -10.85 6.35
CA ASP A 104 -5.24 -12.24 6.01
C ASP A 104 -4.45 -12.36 4.71
N LYS A 105 -4.79 -11.54 3.69
CA LYS A 105 -4.04 -11.45 2.44
C LYS A 105 -2.62 -10.96 2.69
N GLY A 106 -2.45 -9.89 3.48
CA GLY A 106 -1.15 -9.40 3.91
C GLY A 106 -0.30 -10.46 4.63
N LEU A 107 -0.89 -11.17 5.59
CA LEU A 107 -0.25 -12.24 6.35
C LEU A 107 0.17 -13.42 5.45
N GLU A 108 -0.65 -13.81 4.48
CA GLU A 108 -0.28 -14.84 3.52
C GLU A 108 0.87 -14.40 2.61
N MET A 109 0.87 -13.14 2.18
CA MET A 109 2.02 -12.57 1.45
C MET A 109 3.30 -12.59 2.29
N GLN A 110 3.21 -12.32 3.59
CA GLN A 110 4.37 -12.44 4.46
C GLN A 110 4.91 -13.86 4.56
N LYS A 111 4.01 -14.85 4.66
CA LYS A 111 4.39 -16.26 4.73
C LYS A 111 5.05 -16.68 3.42
N GLU A 112 4.50 -16.28 2.29
CA GLU A 112 5.07 -16.59 0.98
C GLU A 112 6.43 -15.92 0.77
N TYR A 113 6.59 -14.65 1.15
CA TYR A 113 7.89 -13.97 1.11
C TYR A 113 8.95 -14.68 1.95
N ARG A 114 8.59 -15.11 3.18
CA ARG A 114 9.47 -15.90 4.05
C ARG A 114 9.80 -17.27 3.46
N ARG A 115 8.82 -17.95 2.86
CA ARG A 115 8.98 -19.26 2.22
C ARG A 115 9.91 -19.22 1.02
N ARG A 116 9.84 -18.16 0.21
CA ARG A 116 10.70 -17.96 -0.96
C ARG A 116 12.16 -17.64 -0.62
N GLY A 117 12.48 -17.45 0.67
CA GLY A 117 13.85 -17.26 1.16
C GLY A 117 14.51 -16.08 0.48
N HIS A 118 14.11 -14.85 0.85
CA HIS A 118 14.69 -13.59 0.38
C HIS A 118 15.08 -13.63 -1.10
N PRO A 119 14.13 -13.48 -2.05
CA PRO A 119 14.51 -13.36 -3.44
C PRO A 119 15.52 -12.21 -3.51
N ASP A 120 16.73 -12.59 -3.92
CA ASP A 120 17.86 -11.71 -4.08
C ASP A 120 17.37 -10.42 -4.76
N THR A 121 17.78 -9.26 -4.25
CA THR A 121 17.40 -7.94 -4.76
C THR A 121 17.88 -7.67 -6.20
N SER A 122 18.29 -8.72 -6.91
CA SER A 122 18.68 -8.69 -8.31
C SER A 122 17.45 -8.54 -9.20
N PRO A 123 17.43 -7.53 -10.10
CA PRO A 123 16.36 -7.39 -11.07
C PRO A 123 16.33 -8.63 -11.97
N MET A 124 15.17 -9.27 -12.13
CA MET A 124 14.99 -10.25 -13.19
C MET A 124 15.14 -9.52 -14.53
N LEU A 125 16.11 -10.01 -15.32
CA LEU A 125 16.47 -9.57 -16.67
C LEU A 125 15.28 -9.58 -17.63
#